data_AF-A0A9P9C359-F1
#
_entry.id   AF-A0A9P9C359-F1
#
_cell.length_a   1.000
_cell.length_b   1.000
_cell.length_c   1.000
_cell.angle_alpha   90.00
_cell.angle_beta   90.00
_cell.angle_gamma   90.00
#
_symmetry.space_group_name_H-M   'P 1'
#
loop_
_entity.id
_entity.type
_entity.pdbx_description
1 polymer ?
#
loop_
_entity_poly.entity_id
_entity_poly.type
_entity_poly.pdbx_seq_one_letter_code
_entity_poly.pdbx_strand_id
1 'polypeptide(L)'
;KLMWNGRRDAIEIRRVLHASVGCVWDLQLVDITSRSLRGDQTGRAGIDDSSHPLHTVSDMDLGGIFALTSVYDVLKVHNVKGGPEPGPELDADDPRWMERPLPPDFLRHAERDILLIARTYQIFSSRGYLRHEYQLLLEQQSSRYINMFNKPIEKSIFATSGTLPMDVLNDPELDHTPKKQCNKCHRTLSAPCFVLSKYPHKRKRPQTTCKVCFVNKER
;
A
#
# COMPACT_ATOMS: atom_id res chain seq x y z
N LYS A 1 2.25 -16.37 -3.12
CA LYS A 1 2.93 -15.41 -4.02
C LYS A 1 3.39 -14.23 -3.17
N LEU A 2 4.65 -13.80 -3.30
CA LEU A 2 5.18 -12.65 -2.57
C LEU A 2 5.07 -11.43 -3.47
N MET A 3 4.54 -10.32 -2.94
CA MET A 3 4.35 -9.08 -3.69
C MET A 3 4.77 -7.89 -2.83
N TRP A 4 5.09 -6.78 -3.49
CA TRP A 4 5.22 -5.48 -2.86
C TRP A 4 4.25 -4.52 -3.52
N ASN A 5 3.21 -4.07 -2.81
CA ASN A 5 2.18 -3.20 -3.38
C ASN A 5 1.52 -3.78 -4.65
N GLY A 6 1.04 -5.02 -4.58
CA GLY A 6 0.51 -5.79 -5.73
C GLY A 6 -0.81 -5.29 -6.32
N ARG A 7 -1.28 -4.09 -5.94
CA ARG A 7 -2.54 -3.51 -6.40
C ARG A 7 -2.58 -3.32 -7.91
N ARG A 8 -1.51 -2.74 -8.49
CA ARG A 8 -1.44 -2.52 -9.95
C ARG A 8 -1.28 -3.84 -10.69
N ASP A 9 -0.43 -4.74 -10.20
CA ASP A 9 -0.22 -6.06 -10.80
C ASP A 9 -1.53 -6.85 -10.88
N ALA A 10 -2.31 -6.87 -9.79
CA ALA A 10 -3.58 -7.58 -9.75
C ALA A 10 -4.65 -6.98 -10.69
N ILE A 11 -4.63 -5.66 -10.91
CA ILE A 11 -5.50 -5.01 -11.90
C ILE A 11 -5.08 -5.41 -13.31
N GLU A 12 -3.80 -5.30 -13.63
CA GLU A 12 -3.29 -5.60 -14.97
C GLU A 12 -3.43 -7.09 -15.33
N ILE A 13 -3.11 -8.00 -14.41
CA ILE A 13 -3.30 -9.44 -14.60
C ILE A 13 -4.77 -9.76 -14.88
N ARG A 14 -5.70 -9.14 -14.15
CA ARG A 14 -7.14 -9.36 -14.38
C ARG A 14 -7.61 -8.78 -15.71
N ARG A 15 -7.08 -7.61 -16.08
CA ARG A 15 -7.48 -6.89 -17.29
C ARG A 15 -6.95 -7.57 -18.56
N VAL A 16 -5.67 -7.92 -18.56
CA VAL A 16 -4.95 -8.40 -19.75
C VAL A 16 -5.00 -9.91 -19.87
N LEU A 17 -4.86 -10.64 -18.76
CA LEU A 17 -4.80 -12.11 -18.76
C LEU A 17 -6.12 -12.77 -18.34
N HIS A 18 -7.14 -11.99 -17.98
CA HIS A 18 -8.42 -12.49 -17.48
C HIS A 18 -8.27 -13.47 -16.29
N ALA A 19 -7.22 -13.29 -15.50
CA ALA A 19 -6.88 -14.16 -14.37
C ALA A 19 -7.03 -13.44 -13.03
N SER A 20 -7.27 -14.21 -11.95
CA SER A 20 -7.26 -13.69 -10.59
C SER A 20 -5.95 -14.01 -9.88
N VAL A 21 -5.48 -13.09 -9.05
CA VAL A 21 -4.31 -13.30 -8.20
C VAL A 21 -4.78 -13.72 -6.81
N GLY A 22 -4.62 -15.00 -6.48
CA GLY A 22 -4.92 -15.56 -5.14
C GLY A 22 -3.66 -15.98 -4.39
N CYS A 23 -3.78 -16.28 -3.09
CA CYS A 23 -2.67 -16.72 -2.21
C CYS A 23 -1.49 -15.74 -2.23
N VAL A 24 -1.74 -14.49 -1.88
CA VAL A 24 -0.76 -13.39 -1.91
C VAL A 24 -0.36 -13.02 -0.49
N TRP A 25 0.94 -12.81 -0.28
CA TRP A 25 1.48 -12.09 0.86
C TRP A 25 2.10 -10.79 0.34
N ASP A 26 1.39 -9.68 0.57
CA ASP A 26 1.90 -8.35 0.23
C ASP A 26 2.79 -7.86 1.38
N LEU A 27 4.10 -7.81 1.11
CA LEU A 27 5.11 -7.42 2.07
C LEU A 27 4.97 -5.97 2.52
N GLN A 28 4.30 -5.11 1.74
CA GLN A 28 4.02 -3.74 2.19
C GLN A 28 3.07 -3.73 3.41
N LEU A 29 2.16 -4.69 3.52
CA LEU A 29 1.31 -4.85 4.71
C LEU A 29 2.09 -5.39 5.91
N VAL A 30 3.09 -6.24 5.66
CA VAL A 30 4.01 -6.73 6.70
C VAL A 30 4.83 -5.58 7.26
N ASP A 31 5.31 -4.67 6.41
CA ASP A 31 5.99 -3.46 6.87
C ASP A 31 5.09 -2.67 7.83
N ILE A 32 3.86 -2.37 7.41
CA ILE A 32 2.91 -1.56 8.19
C ILE A 32 2.59 -2.20 9.53
N THR A 33 2.28 -3.50 9.54
CA THR A 33 1.92 -4.22 10.77
C THR A 33 3.11 -4.41 11.72
N SER A 34 4.34 -4.47 11.19
CA SER A 34 5.55 -4.60 12.00
C SER A 34 6.11 -3.27 12.53
N ARG A 35 5.56 -2.11 12.14
CA ARG A 35 6.01 -0.78 12.61
C ARG A 35 5.86 -0.60 14.12
N SER A 36 4.78 -1.10 14.71
CA SER A 36 4.55 -1.05 16.15
C SER A 36 5.64 -1.79 16.94
N LEU A 37 6.12 -2.92 16.41
CA LEU A 37 7.24 -3.69 16.98
C LEU A 37 8.58 -2.94 16.92
N ARG A 38 8.68 -1.93 16.05
CA ARG A 38 9.85 -1.04 15.91
C ARG A 38 9.69 0.28 16.66
N GLY A 39 8.60 0.47 17.40
CA GLY A 39 8.32 1.69 18.16
C GLY A 39 7.55 2.78 17.41
N ASP A 40 7.12 2.56 16.16
CA ASP A 40 6.19 3.48 15.49
C ASP A 40 4.74 3.11 15.83
N GLN A 41 4.20 3.81 16.83
CA GLN A 41 2.81 3.65 17.26
C GLN A 41 1.82 4.47 16.42
N THR A 42 2.32 5.42 15.63
CA THR A 42 1.49 6.39 14.92
C THR A 42 1.13 5.93 13.51
N GLY A 43 1.85 4.93 12.97
CA GLY A 43 1.70 4.49 11.58
C GLY A 43 2.20 5.54 10.58
N ARG A 44 2.95 6.53 11.07
CA ARG A 44 3.43 7.70 10.34
C ARG A 44 4.91 7.61 9.98
N ALA A 45 5.61 6.52 10.30
CA ALA A 45 6.97 6.32 9.84
C ALA A 45 7.06 6.47 8.32
N GLY A 46 7.96 7.34 7.85
CA GLY A 46 8.13 7.68 6.43
C GLY A 46 7.41 8.96 5.96
N ILE A 47 6.79 9.74 6.85
CA ILE A 47 6.15 11.04 6.53
C ILE A 47 7.13 12.23 6.65
N ASP A 48 8.42 11.99 6.91
CA ASP A 48 9.42 13.07 7.04
C ASP A 48 9.63 13.86 5.73
N ASP A 49 9.11 13.35 4.61
CA ASP A 49 9.05 14.08 3.34
C ASP A 49 7.86 15.05 3.34
N SER A 50 8.16 16.35 3.23
CA SER A 50 7.18 17.42 3.11
C SER A 50 6.27 17.29 1.87
N SER A 51 6.70 16.49 0.88
CA SER A 51 5.92 16.15 -0.31
C SER A 51 4.87 15.05 -0.07
N HIS A 52 4.95 14.35 1.07
CA HIS A 52 4.01 13.28 1.40
C HIS A 52 2.63 13.87 1.76
N PRO A 53 1.51 13.40 1.16
CA PRO A 53 0.18 13.97 1.39
C PRO A 53 -0.29 14.01 2.84
N LEU A 54 0.28 13.16 3.70
CA LEU A 54 -0.05 13.17 5.14
C LEU A 54 0.64 14.31 5.91
N HIS A 55 1.67 14.94 5.36
CA HIS A 55 2.36 16.07 5.98
C HIS A 55 1.43 17.30 6.02
N THR A 56 0.68 17.57 4.94
CA THR A 56 -0.22 18.73 4.80
C THR A 56 -1.46 18.66 5.69
N VAL A 57 -1.80 17.48 6.21
CA VAL A 57 -2.96 17.25 7.08
C VAL A 57 -2.56 16.70 8.45
N SER A 58 -1.33 16.99 8.88
CA SER A 58 -0.74 16.48 10.13
C SER A 58 -1.51 16.89 11.39
N ASP A 59 -2.28 17.99 11.33
CA ASP A 59 -3.19 18.51 12.37
C ASP A 59 -4.51 17.73 12.50
N MET A 60 -4.78 16.78 11.61
CA MET A 60 -6.03 16.02 11.58
C MET A 60 -5.91 14.62 12.21
N ASP A 61 -7.02 14.12 12.74
CA ASP A 61 -7.16 12.72 13.15
C ASP A 61 -7.27 11.80 11.92
N LEU A 62 -6.10 11.33 11.48
CA LEU A 62 -5.95 10.36 10.40
C LEU A 62 -5.86 8.92 10.91
N GLY A 63 -6.33 8.64 12.15
CA GLY A 63 -6.33 7.31 12.72
C GLY A 63 -6.84 6.26 11.72
N GLY A 64 -6.05 5.19 11.56
CA GLY A 64 -6.25 4.10 10.61
C GLY A 64 -5.91 4.38 9.16
N ILE A 65 -5.21 5.48 8.86
CA ILE A 65 -4.48 5.61 7.60
C ILE A 65 -3.01 5.39 7.87
N PHE A 66 -2.38 4.52 7.09
CA PHE A 66 -0.95 4.26 7.20
C PHE A 66 -0.22 4.79 5.98
N ALA A 67 0.93 5.44 6.18
CA ALA A 67 1.82 5.83 5.08
C ALA A 67 2.41 4.58 4.44
N LEU A 68 2.37 4.48 3.11
CA LEU A 68 3.04 3.44 2.35
C LEU A 68 4.45 3.91 2.01
N THR A 69 5.43 3.03 2.15
CA THR A 69 6.83 3.28 1.82
C THR A 69 7.24 2.51 0.57
N SER A 70 8.31 2.94 -0.09
CA SER A 70 8.92 2.15 -1.17
C SER A 70 9.65 0.93 -0.59
N VAL A 71 9.88 -0.10 -1.42
CA VAL A 71 10.67 -1.27 -1.01
C VAL A 71 12.10 -0.86 -0.62
N TYR A 72 12.67 0.13 -1.31
CA TYR A 72 13.99 0.67 -1.01
C TYR A 72 14.04 1.33 0.36
N ASP A 73 13.05 2.14 0.71
CA ASP A 73 13.04 2.85 2.00
C ASP A 73 12.88 1.87 3.16
N VAL A 74 12.12 0.80 2.97
CA VAL A 74 12.05 -0.28 3.97
C VAL A 74 13.39 -0.98 4.16
N LEU A 75 14.12 -1.28 3.09
CA LEU A 75 15.46 -1.87 3.20
C LEU A 75 16.44 -0.93 3.93
N LYS A 76 16.35 0.40 3.70
CA LYS A 76 17.13 1.40 4.44
C LYS A 76 16.79 1.39 5.93
N VAL A 77 15.51 1.41 6.29
CA VAL A 77 15.04 1.33 7.69
C VAL A 77 15.56 0.07 8.38
N HIS A 78 15.72 -1.02 7.65
CA HIS A 78 16.27 -2.28 8.16
C HIS A 78 17.81 -2.35 8.18
N ASN A 79 18.51 -1.25 7.87
CA ASN A 79 19.98 -1.15 7.86
C ASN A 79 20.66 -2.19 6.96
N VAL A 80 20.07 -2.51 5.81
CA VAL A 80 20.62 -3.48 4.86
C VAL A 80 21.81 -2.84 4.14
N LYS A 81 23.03 -3.22 4.54
CA LYS A 81 24.26 -2.86 3.82
C LYS A 81 24.40 -3.68 2.54
N GLY A 82 24.86 -3.06 1.46
CA GLY A 82 25.09 -3.73 0.17
C GLY A 82 23.80 -4.23 -0.50
N GLY A 83 22.66 -3.62 -0.18
CA GLY A 83 21.42 -3.86 -0.92
C GLY A 83 21.51 -3.33 -2.34
N PRO A 84 20.61 -3.76 -3.25
CA PRO A 84 20.58 -3.23 -4.60
C PRO A 84 20.42 -1.71 -4.56
N GLU A 85 21.34 -0.98 -5.17
CA GLU A 85 21.19 0.46 -5.31
C GLU A 85 19.98 0.77 -6.20
N PRO A 86 19.28 1.88 -5.95
CA PRO A 86 18.28 2.37 -6.89
C PRO A 86 19.02 2.74 -8.18
N GLY A 87 18.92 1.87 -9.18
CA GLY A 87 19.32 2.24 -10.55
C GLY A 87 18.20 3.03 -11.22
N PRO A 88 18.31 3.28 -12.54
CA PRO A 88 17.37 4.15 -13.23
C PRO A 88 15.93 3.64 -13.07
N GLU A 89 15.04 4.58 -12.74
CA GLU A 89 13.60 4.37 -12.79
C GLU A 89 13.22 4.29 -14.26
N LEU A 90 12.63 3.16 -14.64
CA LEU A 90 12.09 2.97 -15.99
C LEU A 90 10.59 3.25 -15.92
N ASP A 91 10.08 3.97 -16.90
CA ASP A 91 8.64 4.17 -17.02
C ASP A 91 7.97 2.81 -17.31
N ALA A 92 6.92 2.50 -16.57
CA ALA A 92 6.11 1.29 -16.79
C ALA A 92 5.41 1.33 -18.15
N ASP A 93 5.15 2.54 -18.68
CA ASP A 93 4.54 2.75 -20.00
C ASP A 93 5.60 2.90 -21.12
N ASP A 94 6.89 2.69 -20.83
CA ASP A 94 7.94 2.76 -21.86
C ASP A 94 7.72 1.67 -22.92
N PRO A 95 7.53 2.02 -24.20
CA PRO A 95 7.23 1.05 -25.26
C PRO A 95 8.34 0.01 -25.46
N ARG A 96 9.57 0.28 -24.98
CA ARG A 96 10.69 -0.66 -25.03
C ARG A 96 10.47 -1.94 -24.22
N TRP A 97 9.51 -1.97 -23.29
CA TRP A 97 9.04 -3.22 -22.66
C TRP A 97 8.54 -4.26 -23.68
N MET A 98 8.08 -3.81 -24.85
CA MET A 98 7.56 -4.65 -25.92
C MET A 98 8.59 -5.02 -26.99
N GLU A 99 9.80 -4.43 -26.96
CA GLU A 99 10.87 -4.75 -27.91
C GLU A 99 11.40 -6.18 -27.71
N ARG A 100 11.80 -6.82 -28.82
CA ARG A 100 12.37 -8.17 -28.81
C ARG A 100 13.66 -8.21 -29.63
N PRO A 101 14.79 -8.70 -29.08
CA PRO A 101 14.97 -9.12 -27.68
C PRO A 101 14.77 -7.96 -26.69
N LEU A 102 14.38 -8.26 -25.45
CA LEU A 102 14.16 -7.23 -24.44
C LEU A 102 15.51 -6.52 -24.14
N PRO A 103 15.57 -5.18 -24.11
CA PRO A 103 16.82 -4.48 -23.88
C PRO A 103 17.48 -4.87 -22.55
N PRO A 104 18.83 -4.95 -22.48
CA PRO A 104 19.53 -5.39 -21.27
C PRO A 104 19.22 -4.59 -20.00
N ASP A 105 18.97 -3.28 -20.12
CA ASP A 105 18.61 -2.44 -18.97
C ASP A 105 17.24 -2.81 -18.37
N PHE A 106 16.29 -3.21 -19.22
CA PHE A 106 14.95 -3.64 -18.80
C PHE A 106 15.01 -5.02 -18.12
N LEU A 107 15.85 -5.92 -18.63
CA LEU A 107 16.14 -7.20 -17.98
C LEU A 107 16.75 -6.98 -16.58
N ARG A 108 17.78 -6.13 -16.47
CA ARG A 108 18.41 -5.79 -15.18
C ARG A 108 17.43 -5.13 -14.22
N HIS A 109 16.55 -4.26 -14.73
CA HIS A 109 15.52 -3.62 -13.92
C HIS A 109 14.54 -4.66 -13.35
N ALA A 110 14.00 -5.54 -14.20
CA ALA A 110 13.07 -6.58 -13.76
C ALA A 110 13.71 -7.59 -12.79
N GLU A 111 14.96 -7.97 -13.02
CA GLU A 111 15.73 -8.83 -12.11
C GLU A 111 15.87 -8.17 -10.74
N ARG A 112 16.29 -6.90 -10.72
CA ARG A 112 16.47 -6.13 -9.48
C ARG A 112 15.19 -6.05 -8.66
N ASP A 113 14.05 -5.79 -9.28
CA ASP A 113 12.77 -5.68 -8.57
C ASP A 113 12.38 -6.98 -7.86
N ILE A 114 12.60 -8.13 -8.51
CA ILE A 114 12.37 -9.44 -7.91
C ILE A 114 13.35 -9.69 -6.75
N LEU A 115 14.63 -9.32 -6.91
CA LEU A 115 15.64 -9.46 -5.86
C LEU A 115 15.31 -8.59 -4.64
N LEU A 116 14.77 -7.38 -4.83
CA LEU A 116 14.34 -6.50 -3.74
C LEU A 116 13.20 -7.11 -2.93
N ILE A 117 12.21 -7.69 -3.60
CA ILE A 117 11.09 -8.39 -2.92
C ILE A 117 11.62 -9.60 -2.14
N ALA A 118 12.47 -10.42 -2.77
CA ALA A 118 13.06 -11.60 -2.13
C ALA A 118 13.90 -11.22 -0.90
N ARG A 119 14.70 -10.17 -1.00
CA ARG A 119 15.53 -9.68 0.11
C ARG A 119 14.68 -9.15 1.26
N THR A 120 13.62 -8.41 0.94
CA THR A 120 12.67 -7.89 1.93
C THR A 120 11.98 -9.02 2.68
N TYR A 121 11.55 -10.06 1.97
CA TYR A 121 10.98 -11.27 2.59
C TYR A 121 11.95 -11.94 3.57
N GLN A 122 13.21 -12.14 3.17
CA GLN A 122 14.23 -12.75 4.04
C GLN A 122 14.41 -11.95 5.34
N ILE A 123 14.43 -10.62 5.24
CA ILE A 123 14.57 -9.74 6.40
C ILE A 123 13.35 -9.89 7.31
N PHE A 124 12.14 -9.76 6.78
CA PHE A 124 10.91 -9.90 7.58
C PHE A 124 10.78 -11.27 8.22
N SER A 125 11.20 -12.33 7.52
CA SER A 125 11.25 -13.69 8.06
C SER A 125 12.26 -13.78 9.21
N SER A 126 13.50 -13.31 9.02
CA SER A 126 14.55 -13.34 10.06
C SER A 126 14.23 -12.51 11.30
N ARG A 127 13.44 -11.43 11.13
CA ARG A 127 12.98 -10.56 12.22
C ARG A 127 11.73 -11.10 12.92
N GLY A 128 11.17 -12.22 12.44
CA GLY A 128 9.97 -12.83 13.01
C GLY A 128 8.70 -12.02 12.77
N TYR A 129 8.63 -11.24 11.68
CA TYR A 129 7.42 -10.50 11.29
C TYR A 129 6.44 -11.36 10.49
N LEU A 130 6.91 -12.49 9.95
CA LEU A 130 6.13 -13.44 9.15
C LEU A 130 5.85 -14.75 9.91
N ARG A 131 5.51 -14.65 11.20
CA ARG A 131 5.24 -15.83 12.03
C ARG A 131 4.03 -16.61 11.50
N HIS A 132 4.05 -17.91 11.71
CA HIS A 132 3.08 -18.83 11.11
C HIS A 132 1.64 -18.49 11.52
N GLU A 133 1.43 -18.10 12.78
CA GLU A 133 0.13 -17.71 13.32
C GLU A 133 -0.51 -16.50 12.61
N TYR A 134 0.28 -15.66 11.93
CA TYR A 134 -0.19 -14.47 11.23
C TYR A 134 -0.31 -14.64 9.72
N GLN A 135 0.13 -15.78 9.16
CA GLN A 135 0.18 -15.98 7.71
C GLN A 135 -1.21 -16.01 7.07
N LEU A 136 -2.20 -16.63 7.73
CA LEU A 136 -3.58 -16.65 7.23
C LEU A 136 -4.20 -15.24 7.25
N LEU A 137 -3.99 -14.49 8.33
CA LEU A 137 -4.45 -13.10 8.43
C LEU A 137 -3.80 -12.22 7.36
N LEU A 138 -2.49 -12.37 7.15
CA LEU A 138 -1.75 -11.65 6.11
C LEU A 138 -2.30 -11.97 4.72
N GLU A 139 -2.61 -13.23 4.43
CA GLU A 139 -3.19 -13.63 3.15
C GLU A 139 -4.57 -12.98 2.92
N GLN A 140 -5.43 -12.96 3.95
CA GLN A 140 -6.74 -12.31 3.89
C GLN A 140 -6.61 -10.78 3.68
N GLN A 141 -5.73 -10.13 4.45
CA GLN A 141 -5.45 -8.70 4.32
C GLN A 141 -4.88 -8.37 2.93
N SER A 142 -3.93 -9.17 2.46
CA SER A 142 -3.32 -9.02 1.13
C SER A 142 -4.35 -9.20 0.01
N SER A 143 -5.23 -10.19 0.15
CA SER A 143 -6.34 -10.40 -0.77
C SER A 143 -7.26 -9.18 -0.84
N ARG A 144 -7.68 -8.63 0.32
CA ARG A 144 -8.46 -7.38 0.35
C ARG A 144 -7.70 -6.21 -0.28
N TYR A 145 -6.40 -6.12 -0.02
CA TYR A 145 -5.55 -5.03 -0.51
C TYR A 145 -5.45 -5.00 -2.03
N ILE A 146 -5.06 -6.11 -2.65
CA ILE A 146 -4.87 -6.18 -4.10
C ILE A 146 -6.19 -6.16 -4.88
N ASN A 147 -7.29 -6.57 -4.24
CA ASN A 147 -8.64 -6.56 -4.83
C ASN A 147 -9.46 -5.32 -4.47
N MET A 148 -8.87 -4.28 -3.84
CA MET A 148 -9.65 -3.13 -3.36
C MET A 148 -10.27 -2.28 -4.48
N PHE A 149 -9.84 -2.48 -5.72
CA PHE A 149 -10.31 -1.77 -6.89
C PHE A 149 -11.06 -2.73 -7.82
N ASN A 150 -12.37 -2.52 -7.94
CA ASN A 150 -13.24 -3.34 -8.79
C ASN A 150 -13.29 -2.87 -10.25
N LYS A 151 -12.66 -1.73 -10.57
CA LYS A 151 -12.61 -1.17 -11.91
C LYS A 151 -11.17 -0.75 -12.22
N PRO A 152 -10.74 -0.79 -13.50
CA PRO A 152 -9.49 -0.16 -13.91
C PRO A 152 -9.49 1.26 -13.41
N ILE A 153 -8.47 1.62 -12.65
CA ILE A 153 -8.38 2.97 -12.13
C ILE A 153 -7.77 3.80 -13.24
N GLU A 154 -8.55 4.71 -13.83
CA GLU A 154 -7.98 5.79 -14.64
C GLU A 154 -6.84 6.43 -13.85
N LYS A 155 -5.76 6.86 -14.52
CA LYS A 155 -4.56 7.50 -13.92
C LYS A 155 -4.96 8.70 -13.04
N SER A 156 -5.43 8.41 -11.84
CA SER A 156 -5.97 9.36 -10.88
C SER A 156 -5.14 9.27 -9.62
N ILE A 157 -4.88 10.42 -9.01
CA ILE A 157 -4.15 10.55 -7.75
C ILE A 157 -4.75 9.71 -6.61
N PHE A 158 -5.99 9.27 -6.76
CA PHE A 158 -6.72 8.44 -5.80
C PHE A 158 -6.41 6.94 -5.97
N ALA A 159 -5.91 6.53 -7.14
CA ALA A 159 -5.49 5.17 -7.49
C ALA A 159 -4.12 4.81 -6.92
N THR A 160 -3.24 5.81 -6.93
CA THR A 160 -1.80 5.68 -6.74
C THR A 160 -1.36 6.16 -5.36
N SER A 161 -2.29 6.23 -4.41
CA SER A 161 -2.02 6.84 -3.11
C SER A 161 -0.94 6.07 -2.36
N GLY A 162 0.02 6.83 -1.81
CA GLY A 162 1.01 6.37 -0.83
C GLY A 162 0.38 6.12 0.55
N THR A 163 -0.89 5.72 0.60
CA THR A 163 -1.64 5.54 1.85
C THR A 163 -2.49 4.28 1.82
N LEU A 164 -2.52 3.57 2.94
CA LEU A 164 -3.34 2.39 3.19
C LEU A 164 -4.61 2.77 3.96
N PRO A 165 -5.83 2.42 3.50
CA PRO A 165 -7.03 2.56 4.31
C PRO A 165 -7.16 1.47 5.38
N MET A 166 -7.80 1.81 6.51
CA MET A 166 -7.96 0.95 7.69
C MET A 166 -8.60 -0.42 7.39
N ASP A 167 -9.61 -0.44 6.53
CA ASP A 167 -10.40 -1.63 6.16
C ASP A 167 -9.59 -2.74 5.47
N VAL A 168 -8.36 -2.46 5.06
CA VAL A 168 -7.47 -3.52 4.56
C VAL A 168 -7.01 -4.39 5.73
N LEU A 169 -6.62 -3.77 6.84
CA LEU A 169 -6.06 -4.48 7.99
C LEU A 169 -7.15 -5.09 8.87
N ASN A 170 -8.27 -4.40 9.03
CA ASN A 170 -9.39 -4.89 9.83
C ASN A 170 -10.30 -5.79 8.99
N ASP A 171 -10.90 -6.81 9.60
CA ASP A 171 -11.92 -7.62 8.94
C ASP A 171 -13.25 -6.84 8.92
N PRO A 172 -13.74 -6.42 7.75
CA PRO A 172 -14.94 -5.63 7.65
C PRO A 172 -16.24 -6.44 7.78
N GLU A 173 -16.17 -7.77 7.89
CA GLU A 173 -17.35 -8.62 8.16
C GLU A 173 -17.59 -8.84 9.65
N LEU A 174 -16.52 -8.80 10.46
CA LEU A 174 -16.61 -8.96 11.91
C LEU A 174 -17.12 -7.69 12.62
N ASP A 175 -16.92 -6.52 12.03
CA ASP A 175 -17.18 -5.24 12.69
C ASP A 175 -18.67 -4.78 12.61
N HIS A 176 -19.51 -5.48 11.82
CA HIS A 176 -20.92 -5.11 11.53
C HIS A 176 -21.12 -3.61 11.18
N THR A 177 -20.04 -2.89 10.84
CA THR A 177 -20.07 -1.46 10.69
C THR A 177 -20.73 -1.10 9.36
N PRO A 178 -21.62 -0.10 9.34
CA PRO A 178 -22.22 0.37 8.09
C PRO A 178 -21.14 0.75 7.08
N LYS A 179 -21.22 0.16 5.89
CA LYS A 179 -20.34 0.47 4.77
C LYS A 179 -20.94 1.58 3.93
N LYS A 180 -20.09 2.47 3.43
CA LYS A 180 -20.44 3.60 2.57
C LYS A 180 -19.50 3.64 1.37
N GLN A 181 -20.04 3.94 0.20
CA GLN A 181 -19.21 4.17 -0.98
C GLN A 181 -18.63 5.59 -0.99
N CYS A 182 -17.33 5.70 -1.22
CA CYS A 182 -16.65 6.98 -1.42
C CYS A 182 -16.99 7.57 -2.79
N ASN A 183 -17.37 8.84 -2.86
CA ASN A 183 -17.71 9.51 -4.12
C ASN A 183 -16.50 9.81 -5.03
N LYS A 184 -15.26 9.65 -4.54
CA LYS A 184 -14.03 9.91 -5.30
C LYS A 184 -13.36 8.63 -5.80
N CYS A 185 -12.96 7.74 -4.89
CA CYS A 185 -12.32 6.47 -5.28
C CYS A 185 -13.32 5.33 -5.50
N HIS A 186 -14.62 5.54 -5.28
CA HIS A 186 -15.69 4.54 -5.44
C HIS A 186 -15.54 3.25 -4.61
N ARG A 187 -14.58 3.23 -3.66
CA ARG A 187 -14.42 2.13 -2.70
C ARG A 187 -15.56 2.14 -1.69
N THR A 188 -16.04 0.95 -1.36
CA THR A 188 -16.99 0.70 -0.28
C THR A 188 -16.20 0.44 1.00
N LEU A 189 -16.28 1.39 1.95
CA LEU A 189 -15.48 1.40 3.18
C LEU A 189 -16.37 1.57 4.41
N SER A 190 -15.89 1.14 5.57
CA SER A 190 -16.51 1.31 6.88
C SER A 190 -16.66 2.79 7.25
N ALA A 191 -17.63 3.11 8.09
CA ALA A 191 -17.88 4.48 8.56
C ALA A 191 -16.62 5.19 9.14
N PRO A 192 -15.73 4.54 9.92
CA PRO A 192 -14.47 5.13 10.38
C PRO A 192 -13.60 5.73 9.27
N CYS A 193 -13.65 5.18 8.05
CA CYS A 193 -12.91 5.70 6.89
C CYS A 193 -13.43 7.06 6.36
N PHE A 194 -14.51 7.62 6.92
CA PHE A 194 -15.12 8.90 6.51
C PHE A 194 -15.13 9.97 7.60
N VAL A 195 -14.62 9.66 8.80
CA VAL A 195 -14.69 10.56 9.95
C VAL A 195 -13.44 11.41 10.05
N LEU A 196 -13.50 12.66 9.61
CA LEU A 196 -12.43 13.64 9.83
C LEU A 196 -12.73 14.47 11.08
N SER A 197 -11.71 14.69 11.91
CA SER A 197 -11.77 15.67 12.99
C SER A 197 -10.47 16.46 13.09
N LYS A 198 -10.59 17.78 13.17
CA LYS A 198 -9.47 18.68 13.52
C LYS A 198 -9.23 18.77 15.02
N TYR A 199 -10.21 18.38 15.85
CA TYR A 199 -10.16 18.49 17.32
C TYR A 199 -11.04 17.42 17.97
N PRO A 200 -10.59 16.71 19.02
CA PRO A 200 -11.34 15.62 19.66
C PRO A 200 -12.74 16.04 20.17
N HIS A 201 -12.96 17.34 20.40
CA HIS A 201 -14.20 17.89 20.96
C HIS A 201 -15.16 18.54 19.94
N LYS A 202 -14.83 18.60 18.64
CA LYS A 202 -15.73 19.17 17.63
C LYS A 202 -16.61 18.09 16.98
N ARG A 203 -17.83 18.49 16.58
CA ARG A 203 -18.79 17.61 15.89
C ARG A 203 -18.16 17.03 14.62
N LYS A 204 -18.07 15.71 14.56
CA LYS A 204 -17.68 14.93 13.37
C LYS A 204 -18.71 15.16 12.27
N ARG A 205 -18.31 15.74 11.14
CA ARG A 205 -19.20 15.91 9.98
C ARG A 205 -19.16 14.64 9.11
N PRO A 206 -20.32 14.08 8.72
CA PRO A 206 -20.36 12.97 7.77
C PRO A 206 -19.75 13.41 6.44
N GLN A 207 -18.66 12.76 6.02
CA GLN A 207 -18.05 13.03 4.72
C GLN A 207 -18.59 12.06 3.67
N THR A 208 -18.73 12.53 2.43
CA THR A 208 -18.97 11.69 1.24
C THR A 208 -17.66 11.16 0.64
N THR A 209 -16.53 11.75 1.05
CA THR A 209 -15.17 11.41 0.63
C THR A 209 -14.44 10.69 1.76
N CYS A 210 -13.76 9.58 1.46
CA CYS A 210 -12.96 8.86 2.46
C CYS A 210 -11.69 9.63 2.85
N LYS A 211 -11.12 9.35 4.03
CA LYS A 211 -9.92 10.03 4.53
C LYS A 211 -8.74 9.96 3.55
N VAL A 212 -8.52 8.82 2.90
CA VAL A 212 -7.45 8.67 1.88
C VAL A 212 -7.65 9.63 0.71
N CYS A 213 -8.87 9.75 0.18
CA CYS A 213 -9.16 10.69 -0.90
C CYS A 213 -9.08 12.14 -0.46
N PHE A 214 -9.42 12.42 0.82
CA PHE A 214 -9.25 13.74 1.39
C PHE A 214 -7.76 14.11 1.42
N VAL A 215 -6.93 13.24 2.00
CA VAL A 215 -5.46 13.37 2.05
C VAL A 215 -4.87 13.61 0.65
N ASN A 216 -5.25 12.81 -0.33
CA ASN A 216 -4.70 12.94 -1.69
C ASN A 216 -5.16 14.19 -2.44
N LYS A 217 -6.26 14.84 -2.01
CA LYS A 217 -6.75 16.09 -2.62
C LYS A 217 -5.95 17.31 -2.14
N GLU A 218 -5.34 17.22 -0.97
CA GLU A 218 -4.49 18.27 -0.38
C GLU A 218 -3.03 18.17 -0.87
N ARG A 219 -2.79 17.43 -1.97
CA ARG A 219 -1.52 17.36 -2.70
C ARG A 219 -1.60 18.26 -3.93
#